data_AF-A0A831S4G9-F1
#
_entry.id   AF-A0A831S4G9-F1
#
_cell.length_a   1.000
_cell.length_b   1.000
_cell.length_c   1.000
_cell.angle_alpha   90.00
_cell.angle_beta   90.00
_cell.angle_gamma   90.00
#
_symmetry.space_group_name_H-M   'P 1'
#
loop_
_entity.id
_entity.type
_entity.pdbx_description
1 polymer ?
#
loop_
_entity_poly.entity_id
_entity_poly.type
_entity_poly.pdbx_seq_one_letter_code
_entity_poly.pdbx_strand_id
1 'polypeptide(L)'
;MTELRTTTLLLILLALFLARTFRGSLLFTYLWQLKEYRLDRMMDLMSTRKGRGFFFNLFLFLQIILLLSLFFWKKDEVFLFRFLYLVGVIYLAETLQAVDEALRGKLKRPKWTKKALLIGGATLLIELALLVFGGGLKLPLAGVSLVRIGLMMLFLSLFLGDINAFIVMLINPVTQRFKNKIIARAKKKMKGFKDLRVIGIT
;
A
#
# COMPACT_ATOMS: atom_id res chain seq x y z
N MET A 1 34.78 4.57 8.76
CA MET A 1 33.93 3.56 9.45
C MET A 1 32.48 3.99 9.61
N THR A 2 32.19 5.27 9.85
CA THR A 2 30.83 5.82 9.99
C THR A 2 29.98 5.63 8.73
N GLU A 3 30.53 5.90 7.54
CA GLU A 3 29.80 5.75 6.25
C GLU A 3 29.35 4.33 5.93
N LEU A 4 30.17 3.32 6.30
CA LEU A 4 29.81 1.91 6.09
C LEU A 4 28.60 1.55 6.96
N ARG A 5 28.60 1.95 8.24
CA ARG A 5 27.50 1.67 9.18
C ARG A 5 26.20 2.32 8.71
N THR A 6 26.25 3.56 8.25
CA THR A 6 25.07 4.27 7.76
C THR A 6 24.51 3.67 6.47
N THR A 7 25.38 3.23 5.57
CA THR A 7 24.98 2.56 4.33
C THR A 7 24.30 1.22 4.63
N THR A 8 24.89 0.41 5.52
CA THR A 8 24.29 -0.86 5.94
C THR A 8 22.93 -0.65 6.60
N LEU A 9 22.81 0.33 7.50
CA LEU A 9 21.53 0.66 8.13
C LEU A 9 20.47 1.06 7.09
N LEU A 10 20.84 1.88 6.11
CA LEU A 10 19.93 2.31 5.05
C LEU A 10 19.43 1.13 4.21
N LEU A 11 20.33 0.20 3.84
CA LEU A 11 19.96 -0.99 3.08
C LEU A 11 19.00 -1.88 3.86
N ILE A 12 19.23 -2.05 5.17
CA ILE A 12 18.33 -2.79 6.05
C ILE A 12 16.96 -2.10 6.11
N LEU A 13 16.94 -0.78 6.35
CA LEU A 13 15.69 -0.01 6.38
C LEU A 13 14.93 -0.08 5.06
N LEU A 14 15.64 0.00 3.93
CA LEU A 14 15.05 -0.13 2.60
C LEU A 14 14.45 -1.52 2.39
N ALA A 15 15.16 -2.59 2.77
CA ALA A 15 14.64 -3.95 2.66
C ALA A 15 13.37 -4.16 3.51
N LEU A 16 13.38 -3.67 4.75
CA LEU A 16 12.22 -3.72 5.65
C LEU A 16 11.05 -2.88 5.13
N PHE A 17 11.33 -1.67 4.63
CA PHE A 17 10.33 -0.81 4.00
C PHE A 17 9.68 -1.52 2.81
N LEU A 18 10.47 -2.14 1.92
CA LEU A 18 9.94 -2.87 0.76
C LEU A 18 9.10 -4.08 1.16
N ALA A 19 9.53 -4.86 2.16
CA ALA A 19 8.76 -6.00 2.65
C ALA A 19 7.39 -5.54 3.22
N ARG A 20 7.42 -4.48 4.02
CA ARG A 20 6.22 -3.84 4.60
C ARG A 20 5.29 -3.30 3.51
N THR A 21 5.83 -2.54 2.56
CA THR A 21 5.07 -1.96 1.43
C THR A 21 4.48 -3.05 0.54
N PHE A 22 5.22 -4.14 0.29
CA PHE A 22 4.71 -5.30 -0.42
C PHE A 22 3.49 -5.92 0.28
N ARG A 23 3.60 -6.22 1.59
CA ARG A 23 2.49 -6.75 2.38
C ARG A 23 1.28 -5.81 2.37
N GLY A 24 1.50 -4.51 2.58
CA GLY A 24 0.42 -3.53 2.59
C GLY A 24 -0.26 -3.40 1.21
N SER A 25 0.50 -3.43 0.12
CA SER A 25 -0.05 -3.43 -1.25
C SER A 25 -0.93 -4.66 -1.50
N LEU A 26 -0.51 -5.85 -1.04
CA LEU A 26 -1.35 -7.05 -1.10
C LEU A 26 -2.63 -6.87 -0.28
N LEU A 27 -2.53 -6.39 0.96
CA LEU A 27 -3.67 -6.19 1.85
C LEU A 27 -4.69 -5.22 1.23
N PHE A 28 -4.28 -4.02 0.81
CA PHE A 28 -5.20 -3.03 0.26
C PHE A 28 -5.80 -3.50 -1.06
N THR A 29 -5.00 -4.11 -1.95
CA THR A 29 -5.52 -4.69 -3.19
C THR A 29 -6.53 -5.81 -2.91
N TYR A 30 -6.28 -6.64 -1.89
CA TYR A 30 -7.23 -7.65 -1.42
C TYR A 30 -8.53 -7.02 -0.89
N LEU A 31 -8.46 -5.97 -0.07
CA LEU A 31 -9.64 -5.28 0.45
C LEU A 31 -10.47 -4.67 -0.69
N TRP A 32 -9.82 -4.03 -1.66
CA TRP A 32 -10.49 -3.50 -2.84
C TRP A 32 -11.14 -4.59 -3.67
N GLN A 33 -10.46 -5.72 -3.86
CA GLN A 33 -11.01 -6.85 -4.59
C GLN A 33 -12.23 -7.46 -3.87
N LEU A 34 -12.17 -7.60 -2.54
CA LEU A 34 -13.28 -8.07 -1.72
C LEU A 34 -14.52 -7.17 -1.87
N LYS A 35 -14.30 -5.87 -2.10
CA LYS A 35 -15.35 -4.87 -2.33
C LYS A 35 -15.60 -4.58 -3.80
N GLU A 36 -15.21 -5.49 -4.69
CA GLU A 36 -15.44 -5.40 -6.15
C GLU A 36 -14.95 -4.08 -6.77
N TYR A 37 -13.95 -3.42 -6.17
CA TYR A 37 -13.42 -2.13 -6.60
C TYR A 37 -14.47 -0.99 -6.60
N ARG A 38 -15.45 -1.07 -5.69
CA ARG A 38 -16.52 -0.09 -5.52
C ARG A 38 -16.27 0.80 -4.29
N LEU A 39 -16.31 2.12 -4.49
CA LEU A 39 -16.04 3.10 -3.44
C LEU A 39 -17.09 3.05 -2.32
N ASP A 40 -18.36 2.96 -2.69
CA ASP A 40 -19.49 2.87 -1.75
C ASP A 40 -19.30 1.71 -0.77
N ARG A 41 -19.02 0.51 -1.30
CA ARG A 41 -18.81 -0.69 -0.46
C ARG A 41 -17.51 -0.64 0.36
N MET A 42 -16.51 0.14 -0.08
CA MET A 42 -15.29 0.37 0.68
C MET A 42 -15.54 1.34 1.84
N MET A 43 -16.32 2.39 1.62
CA MET A 43 -16.76 3.30 2.69
C MET A 43 -17.57 2.57 3.75
N ASP A 44 -18.48 1.69 3.33
CA ASP A 44 -19.21 0.81 4.24
C ASP A 44 -18.28 -0.12 5.03
N LEU A 45 -17.19 -0.59 4.44
CA LEU A 45 -16.21 -1.39 5.18
C LEU A 45 -15.55 -0.53 6.26
N MET A 46 -15.13 0.68 5.92
CA MET A 46 -14.45 1.60 6.83
C MET A 46 -15.29 2.00 8.03
N SER A 47 -16.63 2.02 7.91
CA SER A 47 -17.51 2.30 9.05
C SER A 47 -17.59 1.13 10.07
N THR A 48 -17.37 -0.11 9.62
CA THR A 48 -17.41 -1.28 10.52
C THR A 48 -16.24 -1.32 11.51
N ARG A 49 -16.46 -1.92 12.69
CA ARG A 49 -15.39 -2.11 13.71
C ARG A 49 -14.21 -2.90 13.16
N LYS A 50 -14.48 -3.94 12.36
CA LYS A 50 -13.42 -4.75 11.72
C LYS A 50 -12.66 -3.95 10.66
N GLY A 51 -13.36 -3.13 9.87
CA GLY A 51 -12.75 -2.26 8.86
C GLY A 51 -11.82 -1.23 9.47
N ARG A 52 -12.28 -0.53 10.51
CA ARG A 52 -11.46 0.45 11.26
C ARG A 52 -10.15 -0.16 11.77
N GLY A 53 -10.14 -1.43 12.16
CA GLY A 53 -8.91 -2.11 12.59
C GLY A 53 -7.83 -2.24 11.51
N PHE A 54 -8.18 -2.19 10.21
CA PHE A 54 -7.17 -2.17 9.13
C PHE A 54 -6.56 -0.78 8.96
N PHE A 55 -7.38 0.26 9.05
CA PHE A 55 -6.96 1.66 8.85
C PHE A 55 -6.37 2.30 10.10
N PHE A 56 -6.77 1.86 11.30
CA PHE A 56 -6.31 2.38 12.59
C PHE A 56 -5.69 1.26 13.41
N ASN A 57 -4.54 0.79 12.96
CA ASN A 57 -3.76 -0.22 13.66
C ASN A 57 -2.65 0.44 14.51
N LEU A 58 -2.13 -0.31 15.48
CA LEU A 58 -1.09 0.16 16.39
C LEU A 58 0.16 0.66 15.65
N PHE A 59 0.57 0.00 14.56
CA PHE A 59 1.76 0.41 13.80
C PHE A 59 1.58 1.76 13.11
N LEU A 60 0.40 2.02 12.53
CA LEU A 60 0.09 3.33 11.95
C LEU A 60 0.12 4.42 13.03
N PHE A 61 -0.45 4.14 14.20
CA PHE A 61 -0.42 5.08 15.33
C PHE A 61 1.01 5.38 15.78
N LEU A 62 1.87 4.36 15.90
CA LEU A 62 3.29 4.54 16.22
C LEU A 62 4.03 5.34 15.14
N GLN A 63 3.74 5.11 13.86
CA GLN A 63 4.30 5.90 12.76
C GLN A 63 3.88 7.37 12.84
N ILE A 64 2.61 7.65 13.16
CA ILE A 64 2.13 9.03 13.36
C ILE A 64 2.85 9.68 14.54
N ILE A 65 2.97 9.01 15.68
CA ILE A 65 3.72 9.53 16.84
C ILE A 65 5.17 9.83 16.46
N LEU A 66 5.84 8.92 15.76
CA LEU A 66 7.21 9.15 15.29
C LEU A 66 7.26 10.37 14.35
N LEU A 67 6.35 10.48 13.38
CA LEU A 67 6.32 11.65 12.50
C LEU A 67 6.13 12.95 13.30
N LEU A 68 5.24 12.94 14.30
CA LEU A 68 4.99 14.10 15.15
C LEU A 68 6.19 14.45 16.04
N SER A 69 6.99 13.45 16.46
CA SER A 69 8.19 13.68 17.28
C SER A 69 9.23 14.57 16.58
N LEU A 70 9.19 14.65 15.25
CA LEU A 70 10.09 15.49 14.45
C LEU A 70 9.82 16.98 14.63
N PHE A 71 8.62 17.39 15.01
CA PHE A 71 8.33 18.80 15.32
C PHE A 71 9.11 19.30 16.53
N PHE A 72 9.57 18.37 17.40
CA PHE A 72 10.39 18.68 18.57
C PHE A 72 11.89 18.46 18.32
N TRP A 73 12.29 18.18 17.07
CA TRP A 73 13.68 17.88 16.74
C TRP A 73 14.55 19.15 16.77
N LYS A 74 15.59 19.12 17.61
CA LYS A 74 16.58 20.21 17.76
C LYS A 74 17.80 20.09 16.83
N LYS A 75 17.68 19.38 15.69
CA LYS A 75 18.79 19.10 14.75
C LYS A 75 19.97 18.32 15.37
N ASP A 76 19.73 17.59 16.45
CA ASP A 76 20.71 16.68 17.04
C ASP A 76 20.84 15.40 16.20
N GLU A 77 22.08 15.02 15.87
CA GLU A 77 22.41 13.79 15.12
C GLU A 77 22.09 12.53 15.93
N VAL A 78 22.24 12.59 17.26
CA VAL A 78 21.94 11.45 18.14
C VAL A 78 20.43 11.17 18.14
N PHE A 79 19.60 12.22 18.24
CA PHE A 79 18.15 12.12 18.08
C PHE A 79 17.78 11.44 16.75
N LEU A 80 18.41 11.87 15.66
CA LEU A 80 18.13 11.34 14.33
C LEU A 80 18.44 9.84 14.23
N PHE A 81 19.61 9.42 14.72
CA PHE A 81 19.98 8.01 14.68
C PHE A 81 19.00 7.15 15.48
N ARG A 82 18.59 7.63 16.66
CA ARG A 82 17.54 6.99 17.48
C ARG A 82 16.20 6.94 16.76
N PHE A 83 15.82 8.01 16.08
CA PHE A 83 14.60 8.08 15.28
C PHE A 83 14.59 7.02 14.17
N LEU A 84 15.65 6.95 13.35
CA LEU A 84 15.77 5.95 12.28
C LEU A 84 15.78 4.52 12.82
N TYR A 85 16.41 4.30 13.97
CA TYR A 85 16.39 3.00 14.65
C TYR A 85 14.97 2.60 15.05
N LEU A 86 14.19 3.52 15.65
CA LEU A 86 12.79 3.27 16.01
C LEU A 86 11.91 2.97 14.78
N VAL A 87 12.11 3.68 13.67
CA VAL A 87 11.45 3.38 12.39
C VAL A 87 11.79 1.95 11.95
N GLY A 88 13.06 1.57 12.02
CA GLY A 88 13.51 0.21 11.70
C GLY A 88 12.87 -0.85 12.58
N VAL A 89 12.75 -0.62 13.88
CA VAL A 89 12.07 -1.53 14.81
C VAL A 89 10.60 -1.72 14.44
N ILE A 90 9.88 -0.64 14.11
CA ILE A 90 8.48 -0.73 13.68
C ILE A 90 8.36 -1.54 12.38
N TYR A 91 9.18 -1.26 11.38
CA TYR A 91 9.14 -2.00 10.11
C TYR A 91 9.55 -3.47 10.27
N LEU A 92 10.51 -3.76 11.14
CA LEU A 92 10.87 -5.13 11.49
C LEU A 92 9.68 -5.85 12.12
N ALA A 93 9.00 -5.22 13.09
CA ALA A 93 7.82 -5.80 13.73
C ALA A 93 6.67 -6.04 12.74
N GLU A 94 6.38 -5.08 11.86
CA GLU A 94 5.39 -5.27 10.78
C GLU A 94 5.76 -6.41 9.83
N THR A 95 7.05 -6.52 9.49
CA THR A 95 7.56 -7.57 8.60
C THR A 95 7.48 -8.95 9.27
N LEU A 96 7.88 -9.06 10.54
CA LEU A 96 7.77 -10.29 11.32
C LEU A 96 6.31 -10.73 11.48
N GLN A 97 5.40 -9.79 11.74
CA GLN A 97 3.96 -10.07 11.77
C GLN A 97 3.48 -10.59 10.40
N ALA A 98 3.91 -9.98 9.30
CA ALA A 98 3.56 -10.43 7.95
C ALA A 98 4.08 -11.85 7.66
N VAL A 99 5.30 -12.16 8.10
CA VAL A 99 5.89 -13.50 7.99
C VAL A 99 5.10 -14.52 8.81
N ASP A 100 4.77 -14.23 10.07
CA ASP A 100 3.95 -15.11 10.91
C ASP A 100 2.56 -15.35 10.29
N GLU A 101 1.91 -14.31 9.78
CA GLU A 101 0.62 -14.42 9.06
C GLU A 101 0.76 -15.28 7.80
N ALA A 102 1.87 -15.18 7.06
CA ALA A 102 2.13 -15.97 5.87
C ALA A 102 2.34 -17.45 6.22
N LEU A 103 3.17 -17.73 7.22
CA LEU A 103 3.46 -19.10 7.68
C LEU A 103 2.20 -19.79 8.23
N ARG A 104 1.30 -19.05 8.88
CA ARG A 104 0.00 -19.57 9.37
C ARG A 104 -1.09 -19.60 8.31
N GLY A 105 -0.82 -19.19 7.07
CA GLY A 105 -1.81 -19.11 5.99
C GLY A 105 -2.91 -18.06 6.22
N LYS A 106 -2.71 -17.12 7.15
CA LYS A 106 -3.65 -16.04 7.49
C LYS A 106 -3.39 -14.76 6.70
N LEU A 107 -2.31 -14.71 5.92
CA LEU A 107 -1.96 -13.55 5.11
C LEU A 107 -3.06 -13.26 4.08
N LYS A 108 -3.61 -12.06 4.17
CA LYS A 108 -4.64 -11.56 3.25
C LYS A 108 -4.00 -11.15 1.93
N ARG A 109 -4.22 -11.97 0.90
CA ARG A 109 -3.70 -11.75 -0.44
C ARG A 109 -4.83 -11.75 -1.48
N PRO A 110 -4.75 -10.90 -2.51
CA PRO A 110 -5.76 -10.86 -3.57
C PRO A 110 -5.72 -12.16 -4.39
N LYS A 111 -6.84 -12.52 -5.02
CA LYS A 111 -6.83 -13.48 -6.11
C LYS A 111 -6.09 -12.85 -7.29
N TRP A 112 -5.04 -13.50 -7.75
CA TRP A 112 -4.19 -13.04 -8.85
C TRP A 112 -4.99 -12.91 -10.15
N THR A 113 -5.40 -11.69 -10.44
CA THR A 113 -6.07 -11.30 -11.68
C THR A 113 -5.24 -10.21 -12.34
N LYS A 114 -5.40 -10.01 -13.66
CA LYS A 114 -4.71 -8.92 -14.37
C LYS A 114 -4.96 -7.55 -13.71
N LYS A 115 -6.19 -7.30 -13.23
CA LYS A 115 -6.55 -6.07 -12.50
C LYS A 115 -5.84 -5.96 -11.14
N ALA A 116 -5.81 -7.04 -10.36
CA ALA A 116 -5.11 -7.05 -9.07
C ALA A 116 -3.59 -6.86 -9.23
N LEU A 117 -2.98 -7.54 -10.21
CA LEU A 117 -1.56 -7.37 -10.53
C LEU A 117 -1.24 -5.94 -10.96
N LEU A 118 -2.11 -5.34 -11.81
CA LEU A 118 -1.94 -3.96 -12.25
C LEU A 118 -2.03 -2.98 -11.08
N ILE A 119 -3.03 -3.12 -10.20
CA ILE A 119 -3.22 -2.22 -9.05
C ILE A 119 -2.07 -2.38 -8.04
N GLY A 120 -1.78 -3.61 -7.61
CA GLY A 120 -0.74 -3.88 -6.63
C GLY A 120 0.65 -3.52 -7.16
N GLY A 121 0.96 -3.88 -8.41
CA GLY A 121 2.21 -3.54 -9.07
C GLY A 121 2.38 -2.04 -9.26
N ALA A 122 1.35 -1.33 -9.74
CA ALA A 122 1.40 0.13 -9.87
C ALA A 122 1.57 0.82 -8.50
N THR A 123 0.98 0.29 -7.43
CA THR A 123 1.16 0.83 -6.07
C THR A 123 2.63 0.76 -5.67
N LEU A 124 3.27 -0.39 -5.85
CA LEU A 124 4.69 -0.58 -5.53
C LEU A 124 5.59 0.32 -6.37
N LEU A 125 5.33 0.38 -7.68
CA LEU A 125 6.12 1.22 -8.60
C LEU A 125 5.99 2.71 -8.28
N ILE A 126 4.78 3.18 -7.94
CA ILE A 126 4.56 4.58 -7.57
C ILE A 126 5.27 4.90 -6.24
N GLU A 127 5.16 4.04 -5.21
CA GLU A 127 5.90 4.28 -3.96
C GLU A 127 7.42 4.29 -4.17
N LEU A 128 7.94 3.34 -4.95
CA LEU A 128 9.35 3.31 -5.31
C LEU A 128 9.77 4.58 -6.05
N ALA A 129 8.98 5.02 -7.04
CA ALA A 129 9.25 6.23 -7.78
C ALA A 129 9.24 7.46 -6.84
N LEU A 130 8.24 7.60 -5.97
CA LEU A 130 8.17 8.70 -5.02
C LEU A 130 9.34 8.68 -4.03
N LEU A 131 9.77 7.49 -3.58
CA LEU A 131 10.95 7.35 -2.72
C LEU A 131 12.22 7.78 -3.46
N VAL A 132 12.40 7.36 -4.71
CA VAL A 132 13.58 7.68 -5.52
C VAL A 132 13.63 9.17 -5.84
N PHE A 133 12.57 9.71 -6.44
CA PHE A 133 12.53 11.09 -6.92
C PHE A 133 12.29 12.11 -5.79
N GLY A 134 11.41 11.80 -4.84
CA GLY A 134 11.07 12.71 -3.75
C GLY A 134 12.01 12.60 -2.54
N GLY A 135 12.45 11.39 -2.21
CA GLY A 135 13.47 11.14 -1.17
C GLY A 135 14.86 11.60 -1.59
N GLY A 136 15.06 11.90 -2.87
CA GLY A 136 16.34 12.34 -3.41
C GLY A 136 17.36 11.21 -3.45
N LEU A 137 16.91 9.96 -3.69
CA LEU A 137 17.79 8.82 -3.94
C LEU A 137 18.46 8.99 -5.31
N LYS A 138 19.31 10.01 -5.44
CA LYS A 138 20.28 10.08 -6.51
C LYS A 138 21.35 9.07 -6.16
N LEU A 139 21.46 8.00 -6.95
CA LEU A 139 22.65 7.15 -6.97
C LEU A 139 23.77 8.04 -7.55
N PRO A 140 24.50 8.78 -6.69
CA PRO A 140 25.63 8.26 -5.94
C PRO A 140 25.58 8.57 -4.43
N LEU A 141 26.10 7.63 -3.63
CA LEU A 141 26.11 7.53 -2.15
C LEU A 141 26.67 8.73 -1.36
N ALA A 142 27.04 9.84 -2.00
CA ALA A 142 27.62 11.02 -1.37
C ALA A 142 26.55 12.12 -1.16
N GLY A 143 26.12 12.31 0.09
CA GLY A 143 25.40 13.52 0.52
C GLY A 143 23.86 13.46 0.52
N VAL A 144 23.24 12.31 0.22
CA VAL A 144 21.79 12.16 0.49
C VAL A 144 21.58 12.03 1.99
N SER A 145 20.80 12.93 2.59
CA SER A 145 20.51 12.84 4.02
C SER A 145 19.66 11.61 4.29
N LEU A 146 20.22 10.62 5.00
CA LEU A 146 19.52 9.41 5.48
C LEU A 146 18.18 9.76 6.13
N VAL A 147 18.15 10.90 6.81
CA VAL A 147 16.97 11.59 7.32
C VAL A 147 15.87 11.64 6.29
N ARG A 148 16.12 12.29 5.15
CA ARG A 148 15.11 12.55 4.13
C ARG A 148 14.55 11.26 3.57
N ILE A 149 15.39 10.25 3.36
CA ILE A 149 14.93 8.93 2.90
C ILE A 149 14.05 8.27 3.96
N GLY A 150 14.50 8.19 5.22
CA GLY A 150 13.72 7.59 6.31
C GLY A 150 12.40 8.31 6.56
N LEU A 151 12.41 9.65 6.47
CA LEU A 151 11.20 10.48 6.53
C LEU A 151 10.26 10.19 5.36
N MET A 152 10.79 10.07 4.16
CA MET A 152 9.99 9.77 2.98
C MET A 152 9.39 8.36 3.06
N MET A 153 10.15 7.36 3.55
CA MET A 153 9.63 6.01 3.81
C MET A 153 8.46 6.05 4.79
N LEU A 154 8.62 6.77 5.90
CA LEU A 154 7.59 6.88 6.93
C LEU A 154 6.35 7.62 6.39
N PHE A 155 6.56 8.72 5.66
CA PHE A 155 5.48 9.46 5.00
C PHE A 155 4.73 8.58 4.00
N LEU A 156 5.42 7.93 3.06
CA LEU A 156 4.81 7.02 2.09
C LEU A 156 4.07 5.87 2.78
N SER A 157 4.60 5.39 3.91
CA SER A 157 3.96 4.32 4.67
C SER A 157 2.57 4.69 5.14
N LEU A 158 2.35 5.94 5.54
CA LEU A 158 1.04 6.44 5.97
C LEU A 158 0.04 6.52 4.81
N PHE A 159 0.51 6.85 3.60
CA PHE A 159 -0.32 7.08 2.41
C PHE A 159 -0.48 5.86 1.49
N LEU A 160 0.08 4.70 1.84
CA LEU A 160 0.00 3.48 1.02
C LEU A 160 -1.44 3.12 0.63
N GLY A 161 -2.38 3.22 1.58
CA GLY A 161 -3.80 2.95 1.34
C GLY A 161 -4.43 3.95 0.35
N ASP A 162 -4.08 5.22 0.46
CA ASP A 162 -4.57 6.30 -0.40
C ASP A 162 -4.02 6.18 -1.82
N ILE A 163 -2.72 5.87 -1.97
CA ILE A 163 -2.09 5.60 -3.27
C ILE A 163 -2.81 4.43 -3.95
N ASN A 164 -3.07 3.34 -3.21
CA ASN A 164 -3.80 2.19 -3.74
C ASN A 164 -5.23 2.55 -4.15
N ALA A 165 -5.95 3.32 -3.33
CA ALA A 165 -7.29 3.81 -3.64
C ALA A 165 -7.32 4.70 -4.89
N PHE A 166 -6.36 5.61 -5.03
CA PHE A 166 -6.23 6.48 -6.19
C PHE A 166 -6.05 5.67 -7.48
N ILE A 167 -5.16 4.67 -7.46
CA ILE A 167 -4.93 3.77 -8.60
C ILE A 167 -6.22 3.01 -8.97
N VAL A 168 -6.96 2.52 -7.97
CA VAL A 168 -8.25 1.85 -8.19
C VAL A 168 -9.23 2.81 -8.88
N MET A 169 -9.32 4.06 -8.41
CA MET A 169 -10.20 5.07 -9.00
C MET A 169 -9.82 5.41 -10.45
N LEU A 170 -8.54 5.43 -10.79
CA LEU A 170 -8.10 5.62 -12.18
C LEU A 170 -8.46 4.44 -13.09
N ILE A 171 -8.32 3.21 -12.60
CA ILE A 171 -8.57 1.99 -13.38
C ILE A 171 -10.08 1.69 -13.49
N ASN A 172 -10.88 2.06 -12.49
CA ASN A 172 -12.29 1.66 -12.42
C ASN A 172 -13.13 2.12 -13.64
N PRO A 173 -13.09 3.40 -14.08
CA PRO A 173 -13.84 3.88 -15.25
C PRO A 173 -13.52 3.09 -16.52
N VAL A 174 -12.24 2.76 -16.72
CA VAL A 174 -11.79 1.94 -17.85
C VAL A 174 -12.44 0.55 -17.79
N THR A 175 -12.39 -0.09 -16.62
CA THR A 175 -12.98 -1.43 -16.44
C THR A 175 -14.51 -1.44 -16.57
N GLN A 176 -15.18 -0.38 -16.11
CA GLN A 176 -16.63 -0.23 -16.27
C GLN A 176 -17.03 -0.06 -17.74
N ARG A 177 -16.27 0.69 -18.54
CA ARG A 177 -16.52 0.81 -19.99
C ARG A 177 -16.43 -0.54 -20.69
N PHE A 178 -15.44 -1.38 -20.36
CA PHE A 178 -15.34 -2.73 -20.91
C PHE A 178 -16.52 -3.61 -20.49
N LYS A 179 -16.91 -3.57 -19.21
CA LYS A 179 -18.07 -4.31 -18.70
C LYS A 179 -19.35 -3.89 -19.42
N ASN A 180 -19.56 -2.59 -19.60
CA ASN A 180 -20.75 -2.07 -20.28
C ASN A 180 -20.80 -2.50 -21.75
N LYS A 181 -19.65 -2.56 -22.45
CA LYS A 181 -19.57 -3.11 -23.81
C LYS A 181 -19.96 -4.59 -23.86
N ILE A 182 -19.50 -5.40 -22.91
CA ILE A 182 -19.86 -6.83 -22.82
C ILE A 182 -21.35 -6.99 -22.55
N ILE A 183 -21.90 -6.23 -21.60
CA ILE A 183 -23.34 -6.25 -21.28
C ILE A 183 -24.17 -5.81 -22.49
N ALA A 184 -23.75 -4.77 -23.22
CA ALA A 184 -24.45 -4.31 -24.42
C ALA A 184 -24.45 -5.39 -25.53
N ARG A 185 -23.33 -6.09 -25.72
CA ARG A 185 -23.24 -7.23 -26.66
C ARG A 185 -24.14 -8.38 -26.22
N ALA A 186 -24.17 -8.71 -24.93
CA ALA A 186 -25.07 -9.72 -24.39
C ALA A 186 -26.54 -9.35 -24.60
N LYS A 187 -26.92 -8.09 -24.30
CA LYS A 187 -28.26 -7.56 -24.57
C LYS A 187 -28.64 -7.64 -26.05
N LYS A 188 -27.73 -7.30 -26.96
CA LYS A 188 -27.95 -7.41 -28.42
C LYS A 188 -28.17 -8.87 -28.84
N LYS A 189 -27.38 -9.80 -28.29
CA LYS A 189 -27.52 -11.24 -28.57
C LYS A 189 -28.84 -11.79 -28.02
N MET A 190 -29.25 -11.40 -26.82
CA MET A 190 -30.52 -11.82 -26.21
C MET A 190 -31.75 -11.41 -27.04
N LYS A 191 -31.73 -10.23 -27.67
CA LYS A 191 -32.83 -9.78 -28.55
C LYS A 191 -33.09 -10.72 -29.75
N GLY A 192 -32.11 -11.53 -30.13
CA GLY A 192 -32.26 -12.51 -31.21
C GLY A 192 -33.02 -13.78 -30.82
N PHE A 193 -33.27 -14.02 -29.52
CA PHE A 193 -33.95 -15.21 -29.02
C PHE A 193 -35.36 -14.83 -28.56
N LYS A 194 -36.39 -15.26 -29.31
CA LYS A 194 -37.80 -14.90 -29.06
C LYS A 194 -38.38 -15.54 -27.79
N ASP A 195 -37.89 -16.72 -27.41
CA ASP A 195 -38.41 -17.50 -26.26
C ASP A 195 -37.43 -17.53 -25.06
N LEU A 196 -36.59 -16.50 -24.91
CA LEU A 196 -35.61 -16.47 -23.83
C LEU A 196 -36.29 -16.13 -22.48
N ARG A 197 -36.53 -17.14 -21.65
CA ARG A 197 -36.98 -16.95 -20.26
C ARG A 197 -35.86 -16.31 -19.42
N VAL A 198 -36.05 -15.07 -18.99
CA VAL A 198 -35.12 -14.37 -18.09
C VAL A 198 -35.50 -14.65 -16.65
N ILE A 199 -34.61 -15.27 -15.87
CA ILE A 199 -34.77 -15.45 -14.43
C ILE A 199 -33.83 -14.47 -13.73
N GLY A 200 -34.41 -13.51 -13.01
CA GLY A 200 -33.65 -12.60 -12.15
C GLY A 200 -33.28 -13.32 -10.86
N ILE A 201 -31.99 -13.42 -10.56
CA ILE A 201 -31.50 -13.80 -9.24
C ILE A 201 -31.04 -12.51 -8.57
N THR A 202 -31.78 -12.08 -7.56
CA THR A 202 -31.45 -10.95 -6.67
C THR A 202 -30.49 -11.38 -5.58
#